data_AF-A0A965AX19-F1
#
_entry.id   AF-A0A965AX19-F1
#
_cell.length_a   1.000
_cell.length_b   1.000
_cell.length_c   1.000
_cell.angle_alpha   90.00
_cell.angle_beta   90.00
_cell.angle_gamma   90.00
#
_symmetry.space_group_name_H-M   'P 1'
#
loop_
_entity.id
_entity.type
_entity.pdbx_description
1 polymer ?
#
loop_
_entity_poly.entity_id
_entity_poly.type
_entity_poly.pdbx_seq_one_letter_code
_entity_poly.pdbx_strand_id
1 'polypeptide(L)'
;MPNKKKVSDEVLTESYSRLNNIWEVAKEVGLSGQTIHERLTKIGVQKKINKFTEKDFEYLKENYNKYLLNGELKKLADEMGRTTQFLCRKADKLGLTDLYRKKSDTKGYVPPKPDWVKNQHPKGMKGKKHTQETKDRISITSTTSAAAINADEDRRYAITKKMMDTRFAKGIFVNSRHKQTWKAGWREIGGKRKYFRSRWEANYARYLEFLKVNNEIKDWFHEPKVFWFDGIKRGCVSYLPDYSVILKNNVTEYHEVKGWMDDRSKTKIKRMSIYFPEVVLKIIDGKWFKQFKAAHSHRLIKDWEE
;
A
#
# COMPACT_ATOMS: atom_id res chain seq x y z
N MET A 1 16.90 -66.96 23.96
CA MET A 1 15.85 -65.94 23.79
C MET A 1 15.42 -65.46 25.17
N PRO A 2 15.69 -64.21 25.56
CA PRO A 2 15.37 -63.72 26.91
C PRO A 2 13.85 -63.70 27.12
N ASN A 3 13.44 -64.28 28.24
CA ASN A 3 12.06 -64.47 28.67
C ASN A 3 11.37 -63.09 28.84
N LYS A 4 10.44 -62.73 27.93
CA LYS A 4 9.68 -61.46 28.05
C LYS A 4 8.88 -61.50 29.36
N LYS A 5 9.22 -60.61 30.30
CA LYS A 5 8.47 -60.39 31.55
C LYS A 5 6.97 -60.24 31.22
N LYS A 6 6.13 -61.15 31.75
CA LYS A 6 4.67 -61.04 31.65
C LYS A 6 4.20 -59.98 32.65
N VAL A 7 3.78 -58.81 32.15
CA VAL A 7 3.10 -57.78 32.95
C VAL A 7 1.73 -58.33 33.38
N SER A 8 1.27 -58.11 34.62
CA SER A 8 -0.05 -58.59 35.09
C SER A 8 -1.21 -57.73 34.58
N ASP A 9 -2.42 -58.29 34.54
CA ASP A 9 -3.63 -57.58 34.07
C ASP A 9 -4.06 -56.45 35.03
N GLU A 10 -3.73 -56.56 36.32
CA GLU A 10 -3.97 -55.54 37.35
C GLU A 10 -3.16 -54.26 37.06
N VAL A 11 -1.87 -54.41 36.77
CA VAL A 11 -0.97 -53.29 36.42
C VAL A 11 -1.45 -52.58 35.16
N LEU A 12 -1.92 -53.33 34.15
CA LEU A 12 -2.48 -52.73 32.94
C LEU A 12 -3.76 -51.93 33.21
N THR A 13 -4.61 -52.44 34.09
CA THR A 13 -5.88 -51.81 34.48
C THR A 13 -5.64 -50.51 35.25
N GLU A 14 -4.70 -50.52 36.20
CA GLU A 14 -4.30 -49.34 36.97
C GLU A 14 -3.66 -48.26 36.09
N SER A 15 -2.67 -48.62 35.27
CA SER A 15 -2.02 -47.69 34.35
C SER A 15 -3.02 -47.10 33.34
N TYR A 16 -3.97 -47.90 32.84
CA TYR A 16 -5.00 -47.41 31.91
C TYR A 16 -6.01 -46.47 32.58
N SER A 17 -6.43 -46.76 33.82
CA SER A 17 -7.32 -45.88 34.59
C SER A 17 -6.70 -44.49 34.79
N ARG A 18 -5.39 -44.44 35.07
CA ARG A 18 -4.64 -43.20 35.27
C ARG A 18 -4.38 -42.43 33.96
N LEU A 19 -3.86 -43.10 32.93
CA LEU A 19 -3.38 -42.45 31.70
C LEU A 19 -4.46 -42.26 30.63
N ASN A 20 -5.51 -43.09 30.65
CA ASN A 20 -6.61 -43.07 29.67
C ASN A 20 -6.17 -43.15 28.19
N ASN A 21 -4.95 -43.62 27.92
CA ASN A 21 -4.36 -43.72 26.59
C ASN A 21 -3.53 -45.01 26.47
N ILE A 22 -3.94 -45.89 25.55
CA ILE A 22 -3.32 -47.22 25.34
C ILE A 22 -1.82 -47.12 24.99
N TRP A 23 -1.41 -46.10 24.22
CA TRP A 23 -0.03 -45.96 23.76
C TRP A 23 0.89 -45.39 24.84
N GLU A 24 0.37 -44.54 25.72
CA GLU A 24 1.12 -44.09 26.90
C GLU A 24 1.29 -45.23 27.90
N VAL A 25 0.25 -46.04 28.12
CA VAL A 25 0.35 -47.27 28.92
C VAL A 25 1.39 -48.23 28.32
N ALA A 26 1.44 -48.35 26.99
CA ALA A 26 2.43 -49.17 26.28
C ALA A 26 3.87 -48.75 26.53
N LYS A 27 4.11 -47.45 26.50
CA LYS A 27 5.40 -46.86 26.81
C LYS A 27 5.77 -47.07 28.28
N GLU A 28 4.81 -46.95 29.20
CA GLU A 28 5.02 -47.13 30.64
C GLU A 28 5.43 -48.58 30.98
N VAL A 29 4.70 -49.57 30.46
CA VAL A 29 4.91 -50.99 30.83
C VAL A 29 5.90 -51.71 29.91
N GLY A 30 6.44 -51.02 28.90
CA GLY A 30 7.44 -51.57 27.97
C GLY A 30 6.90 -52.63 27.02
N LEU A 31 5.62 -52.55 26.63
CA LEU A 31 4.96 -53.47 25.71
C LEU A 31 4.51 -52.76 24.42
N SER A 32 4.13 -53.53 23.40
CA SER A 32 3.51 -52.94 22.21
C SER A 32 2.07 -52.50 22.50
N GLY A 33 1.64 -51.41 21.88
CA GLY A 33 0.27 -50.90 22.02
C GLY A 33 -0.80 -51.89 21.58
N GLN A 34 -0.51 -52.73 20.56
CA GLN A 34 -1.44 -53.78 20.14
C GLN A 34 -1.67 -54.82 21.25
N THR A 35 -0.60 -55.25 21.93
CA THR A 35 -0.70 -56.24 23.01
C THR A 35 -1.57 -55.73 24.16
N ILE A 36 -1.44 -54.44 24.51
CA ILE A 36 -2.24 -53.83 25.57
C ILE A 36 -3.67 -53.64 25.14
N HIS A 37 -3.90 -53.23 23.89
CA HIS A 37 -5.26 -53.14 23.35
C HIS A 37 -5.98 -54.47 23.46
N GLU A 38 -5.39 -55.57 22.98
CA GLU A 38 -5.96 -56.92 23.06
C GLU A 38 -6.27 -57.35 24.50
N ARG A 39 -5.33 -57.12 25.43
CA ARG A 39 -5.50 -57.49 26.84
C ARG A 39 -6.59 -56.66 27.53
N LEU A 40 -6.60 -55.34 27.35
CA LEU A 40 -7.65 -54.47 27.90
C LEU A 40 -9.02 -54.76 27.29
N THR A 41 -9.08 -55.15 26.01
CA THR A 41 -10.33 -55.61 25.37
C THR A 41 -10.85 -56.87 26.06
N LYS A 42 -9.96 -57.84 26.34
CA LYS A 42 -10.30 -59.10 27.01
C LYS A 42 -10.78 -58.89 28.46
N ILE A 43 -10.20 -57.93 29.17
CA ILE A 43 -10.59 -57.58 30.55
C ILE A 43 -11.88 -56.73 30.56
N GLY A 44 -12.17 -56.00 29.48
CA GLY A 44 -13.40 -55.19 29.34
C GLY A 44 -13.34 -53.79 29.96
N VAL A 45 -12.15 -53.27 30.28
CA VAL A 45 -11.95 -51.95 30.95
C VAL A 45 -11.98 -50.78 29.97
N GLN A 46 -12.05 -51.04 28.65
CA GLN A 46 -12.00 -49.99 27.64
C GLN A 46 -13.21 -49.04 27.73
N LYS A 47 -12.94 -47.75 27.46
CA LYS A 47 -14.02 -46.75 27.35
C LYS A 47 -15.00 -47.15 26.26
N LYS A 48 -16.29 -47.11 26.60
CA LYS A 48 -17.38 -47.32 25.64
C LYS A 48 -17.29 -46.26 24.53
N ILE A 49 -17.49 -46.69 23.29
CA ILE A 49 -17.56 -45.79 22.14
C ILE A 49 -18.73 -44.84 22.36
N ASN A 50 -18.47 -43.53 22.33
CA ASN A 50 -19.50 -42.52 22.44
C ASN A 50 -20.29 -42.44 21.13
N LYS A 51 -21.32 -43.28 20.99
CA LYS A 51 -22.21 -43.37 19.82
C LYS A 51 -23.00 -42.08 19.63
N PHE A 52 -23.26 -41.74 18.37
CA PHE A 52 -24.09 -40.59 18.01
C PHE A 52 -25.54 -41.05 17.94
N THR A 53 -26.35 -40.59 18.88
CA THR A 53 -27.74 -41.01 19.10
C THR A 53 -28.71 -40.27 18.18
N GLU A 54 -29.96 -40.71 18.13
CA GLU A 54 -31.02 -40.04 17.35
C GLU A 54 -31.29 -38.62 17.85
N LYS A 55 -31.28 -38.41 19.17
CA LYS A 55 -31.35 -37.08 19.78
C LYS A 55 -30.21 -36.17 19.34
N ASP A 56 -28.99 -36.72 19.17
CA ASP A 56 -27.86 -35.94 18.66
C ASP A 56 -28.06 -35.54 17.18
N PHE A 57 -28.71 -36.40 16.38
CA PHE A 57 -29.05 -36.09 14.99
C PHE A 57 -30.10 -34.99 14.90
N GLU A 58 -31.16 -35.05 15.70
CA GLU A 58 -32.20 -34.02 15.78
C GLU A 58 -31.60 -32.67 16.19
N TYR A 59 -30.84 -32.66 17.29
CA TYR A 59 -30.20 -31.44 17.79
C TYR A 59 -29.25 -30.82 16.76
N LEU A 60 -28.46 -31.65 16.06
CA LEU A 60 -27.57 -31.18 15.00
C LEU A 60 -28.34 -30.60 13.83
N LYS A 61 -29.44 -31.24 13.40
CA LYS A 61 -30.27 -30.79 12.28
C LYS A 61 -30.88 -29.41 12.53
N GLU A 62 -31.33 -29.16 13.75
CA GLU A 62 -31.93 -27.89 14.14
C GLU A 62 -30.90 -26.76 14.27
N ASN A 63 -29.71 -27.06 14.83
CA ASN A 63 -28.79 -26.02 15.28
C ASN A 63 -27.59 -25.78 14.35
N TYR A 64 -27.24 -26.71 13.45
CA TYR A 64 -26.00 -26.63 12.66
C TYR A 64 -25.86 -25.33 11.85
N ASN A 65 -26.88 -24.99 11.04
CA ASN A 65 -26.82 -23.81 10.17
C ASN A 65 -26.75 -22.50 10.98
N LYS A 66 -27.48 -22.41 12.10
CA LYS A 66 -27.49 -21.24 12.97
C LYS A 66 -26.09 -20.97 13.55
N TYR A 67 -25.47 -21.98 14.14
CA TYR A 67 -24.14 -21.85 14.73
C TYR A 67 -23.07 -21.65 13.66
N LEU A 68 -23.20 -22.29 12.50
CA LEU A 68 -22.28 -22.10 11.37
C LEU A 68 -22.29 -20.65 10.87
N LEU A 69 -23.48 -20.09 10.59
CA LEU A 69 -23.62 -18.72 10.10
C LEU A 69 -23.15 -17.68 11.11
N ASN A 70 -23.28 -17.96 12.40
CA ASN A 70 -22.76 -17.09 13.46
C ASN A 70 -21.24 -17.23 13.71
N GLY A 71 -20.56 -18.18 13.06
CA GLY A 71 -19.14 -18.46 13.32
C GLY A 71 -18.91 -19.19 14.65
N GLU A 72 -19.93 -19.78 15.24
CA GLU A 72 -19.94 -20.37 16.58
C GLU A 72 -19.91 -21.91 16.56
N LEU A 73 -19.53 -22.53 15.45
CA LEU A 73 -19.54 -24.00 15.31
C LEU A 73 -18.73 -24.73 16.39
N LYS A 74 -17.69 -24.08 16.93
CA LYS A 74 -16.92 -24.60 18.07
C LYS A 74 -17.79 -24.76 19.32
N LYS A 75 -18.65 -23.78 19.61
CA LYS A 75 -19.57 -23.80 20.75
C LYS A 75 -20.57 -24.95 20.62
N LEU A 76 -21.12 -25.18 19.43
CA LEU A 76 -22.00 -26.33 19.17
C LEU A 76 -21.27 -27.66 19.41
N ALA A 77 -20.01 -27.76 19.00
CA ALA A 77 -19.20 -28.95 19.22
C ALA A 77 -18.95 -29.21 20.72
N ASP A 78 -18.62 -28.17 21.47
CA ASP A 78 -18.41 -28.25 22.92
C ASP A 78 -19.71 -28.64 23.66
N GLU A 79 -20.86 -28.07 23.29
CA GLU A 79 -22.20 -28.41 23.83
C GLU A 79 -22.54 -29.90 23.61
N MET A 80 -22.22 -30.46 22.44
CA MET A 80 -22.47 -31.86 22.12
C MET A 80 -21.37 -32.82 22.63
N GLY A 81 -20.30 -32.30 23.25
CA GLY A 81 -19.13 -33.09 23.66
C GLY A 81 -18.40 -33.73 22.47
N ARG A 82 -18.36 -33.05 21.32
CA ARG A 82 -17.76 -33.51 20.05
C ARG A 82 -16.71 -32.53 19.55
N THR A 83 -16.00 -32.94 18.49
CA THR A 83 -15.13 -32.04 17.73
C THR A 83 -15.87 -31.40 16.56
N THR A 84 -15.44 -30.20 16.15
CA THR A 84 -16.03 -29.50 14.99
C THR A 84 -15.94 -30.33 13.71
N GLN A 85 -14.82 -31.03 13.51
CA GLN A 85 -14.62 -31.90 12.35
C GLN A 85 -15.61 -33.07 12.35
N PHE A 86 -15.91 -33.64 13.52
CA PHE A 86 -16.88 -34.72 13.64
C PHE A 86 -18.29 -34.23 13.31
N LEU A 87 -18.69 -33.06 13.82
CA LEU A 87 -19.99 -32.47 13.49
C LEU A 87 -20.12 -32.14 12.01
N CYS A 88 -19.10 -31.57 11.38
CA CYS A 88 -19.11 -31.32 9.93
C CYS A 88 -19.34 -32.60 9.12
N ARG A 89 -18.68 -33.70 9.49
CA ARG A 89 -18.89 -35.00 8.82
C ARG A 89 -20.29 -35.55 9.01
N LYS A 90 -20.92 -35.31 10.17
CA LYS A 90 -22.31 -35.71 10.43
C LYS A 90 -23.30 -34.83 9.68
N ALA A 91 -23.08 -33.51 9.68
CA ALA A 91 -23.87 -32.54 8.94
C ALA A 91 -23.84 -32.80 7.43
N ASP A 92 -22.69 -33.23 6.90
CA ASP A 92 -22.53 -33.63 5.50
C ASP A 92 -23.42 -34.82 5.13
N LYS A 93 -23.46 -35.85 5.98
CA LYS A 93 -24.38 -36.99 5.82
C LYS A 93 -25.86 -36.62 5.90
N LEU A 94 -26.18 -35.52 6.58
CA LEU A 94 -27.53 -34.98 6.69
C LEU A 94 -27.87 -33.98 5.58
N GLY A 95 -26.94 -33.68 4.67
CA GLY A 95 -27.14 -32.69 3.60
C GLY A 95 -27.22 -31.24 4.09
N LEU A 96 -26.65 -30.92 5.25
CA LEU A 96 -26.65 -29.57 5.83
C LEU A 96 -25.45 -28.72 5.39
N THR A 97 -24.45 -29.36 4.77
CA THR A 97 -23.25 -28.71 4.21
C THR A 97 -23.51 -28.24 2.79
N ASP A 98 -22.84 -27.16 2.39
CA ASP A 98 -22.88 -26.64 1.02
C ASP A 98 -21.45 -26.27 0.61
N LEU A 99 -20.96 -26.91 -0.46
CA LEU A 99 -19.63 -26.72 -1.01
C LEU A 99 -19.48 -25.34 -1.68
N TYR A 100 -20.58 -24.80 -2.21
CA TYR A 100 -20.61 -23.53 -2.95
C TYR A 100 -20.90 -22.33 -2.05
N ARG A 101 -21.18 -22.56 -0.76
CA ARG A 101 -21.38 -21.49 0.23
C ARG A 101 -20.16 -20.58 0.29
N LYS A 102 -20.36 -19.27 0.14
CA LYS A 102 -19.26 -18.32 0.25
C LYS A 102 -18.82 -18.26 1.71
N LYS A 103 -17.51 -18.39 1.95
CA LYS A 103 -16.94 -18.29 3.30
C LYS A 103 -17.16 -16.92 3.95
N SER A 104 -17.42 -15.88 3.16
CA SER A 104 -17.80 -14.54 3.63
C SER A 104 -19.14 -14.51 4.37
N ASP A 105 -19.98 -15.51 4.14
CA ASP A 105 -21.36 -15.50 4.66
C ASP A 105 -21.40 -15.91 6.14
N THR A 106 -20.30 -16.44 6.68
CA THR A 106 -20.17 -16.71 8.11
C THR A 106 -19.69 -15.47 8.85
N LYS A 107 -20.42 -15.11 9.90
CA LYS A 107 -20.12 -13.97 10.77
C LYS A 107 -18.74 -14.14 11.39
N GLY A 108 -17.93 -13.09 11.29
CA GLY A 108 -16.57 -13.09 11.83
C GLY A 108 -15.53 -13.82 10.97
N TYR A 109 -15.87 -14.25 9.75
CA TYR A 109 -14.87 -14.79 8.83
C TYR A 109 -13.83 -13.72 8.46
N VAL A 110 -12.58 -13.98 8.85
CA VAL A 110 -11.43 -13.24 8.38
C VAL A 110 -10.66 -14.17 7.45
N PRO A 111 -10.47 -13.84 6.16
CA PRO A 111 -9.66 -14.66 5.28
C PRO A 111 -8.25 -14.75 5.87
N PRO A 112 -7.65 -15.96 5.92
CA PRO A 112 -6.30 -16.12 6.46
C PRO A 112 -5.37 -15.23 5.64
N LYS A 113 -4.79 -14.23 6.29
CA LYS A 113 -3.73 -13.43 5.67
C LYS A 113 -2.47 -14.30 5.68
N PRO A 114 -1.84 -14.55 4.52
CA PRO A 114 -0.55 -15.21 4.51
C PRO A 114 0.42 -14.43 5.38
N ASP A 115 1.04 -15.12 6.34
CA ASP A 115 2.12 -14.57 7.14
C ASP A 115 3.34 -14.44 6.23
N TRP A 116 3.52 -13.27 5.62
CA TRP A 116 4.62 -13.01 4.68
C TRP A 116 6.00 -13.05 5.34
N VAL A 117 6.07 -13.05 6.68
CA VAL A 117 7.32 -13.20 7.44
C VAL A 117 7.76 -14.66 7.45
N LYS A 118 6.83 -15.59 7.70
CA LYS A 118 7.09 -17.05 7.68
C LYS A 118 7.04 -17.64 6.28
N ASN A 119 6.04 -17.25 5.49
CA ASN A 119 5.80 -17.67 4.12
C ASN A 119 6.09 -16.50 3.20
N GLN A 120 7.38 -16.21 2.97
CA GLN A 120 7.79 -15.20 1.99
C GLN A 120 7.04 -15.44 0.68
N HIS A 121 6.55 -14.36 0.08
CA HIS A 121 5.75 -14.43 -1.14
C HIS A 121 6.40 -15.40 -2.14
N PRO A 122 5.66 -16.35 -2.73
CA PRO A 122 6.22 -17.24 -3.73
C PRO A 122 6.83 -16.38 -4.82
N LYS A 123 8.16 -16.43 -4.92
CA LYS A 123 8.99 -15.59 -5.80
C LYS A 123 8.89 -16.09 -7.25
N GLY A 124 7.69 -16.40 -7.74
CA GLY A 124 7.45 -17.19 -8.95
C GLY A 124 8.17 -16.65 -10.20
N MET A 125 8.32 -15.33 -10.30
CA MET A 125 9.02 -14.63 -11.39
C MET A 125 10.22 -13.80 -10.90
N LYS A 126 10.64 -13.91 -9.63
CA LYS A 126 11.75 -13.10 -9.13
C LYS A 126 13.04 -13.54 -9.81
N GLY A 127 13.63 -12.64 -10.61
CA GLY A 127 14.86 -12.89 -11.37
C GLY A 127 14.63 -13.48 -12.77
N LYS A 128 13.42 -13.88 -13.13
CA LYS A 128 13.08 -14.34 -14.49
C LYS A 128 12.66 -13.14 -15.35
N LYS A 129 13.10 -13.12 -16.61
CA LYS A 129 12.68 -12.12 -17.61
C LYS A 129 11.81 -12.84 -18.65
N HIS A 130 10.78 -12.15 -19.14
CA HIS A 130 10.04 -12.64 -20.30
C HIS A 130 10.97 -12.75 -21.51
N THR A 131 10.79 -13.80 -22.30
CA THR A 131 11.42 -13.92 -23.62
C THR A 131 10.93 -12.78 -24.53
N GLN A 132 11.70 -12.45 -25.55
CA GLN A 132 11.33 -11.37 -26.48
C GLN A 132 9.98 -11.69 -27.16
N GLU A 133 9.81 -12.92 -27.65
CA GLU A 133 8.56 -13.40 -28.23
C GLU A 133 7.35 -13.22 -27.30
N THR A 134 7.51 -13.49 -25.99
CA THR A 134 6.44 -13.29 -25.01
C THR A 134 6.10 -11.81 -24.84
N LYS A 135 7.12 -10.93 -24.82
CA LYS A 135 6.90 -9.48 -24.74
C LYS A 135 6.20 -8.97 -25.99
N ASP A 136 6.57 -9.46 -27.16
CA ASP A 136 5.96 -9.07 -28.43
C ASP A 136 4.48 -9.47 -28.46
N ARG A 137 4.15 -10.69 -28.01
CA ARG A 137 2.76 -11.14 -27.87
C ARG A 137 1.96 -10.27 -26.90
N ILE A 138 2.53 -9.93 -25.74
CA ILE A 138 1.88 -9.02 -24.77
C ILE A 138 1.66 -7.65 -25.39
N SER A 139 2.64 -7.12 -26.12
CA SER A 139 2.57 -5.83 -26.81
C SER A 139 1.46 -5.81 -27.85
N ILE A 140 1.39 -6.82 -28.72
CA ILE A 140 0.35 -6.98 -29.73
C ILE A 140 -1.04 -7.05 -29.08
N THR A 141 -1.19 -7.87 -28.04
CA THR A 141 -2.47 -8.04 -27.33
C THR A 141 -2.93 -6.75 -26.65
N SER A 142 -1.99 -6.03 -26.03
CA SER A 142 -2.26 -4.72 -25.41
C SER A 142 -2.69 -3.69 -26.45
N THR A 143 -2.00 -3.63 -27.58
CA THR A 143 -2.25 -2.65 -28.64
C THR A 143 -3.58 -2.91 -29.33
N THR A 144 -3.88 -4.16 -29.66
CA THR A 144 -5.16 -4.57 -30.25
C THR A 144 -6.33 -4.30 -29.32
N SER A 145 -6.20 -4.64 -28.04
CA SER A 145 -7.23 -4.34 -27.04
C SER A 145 -7.47 -2.83 -26.88
N ALA A 146 -6.39 -2.03 -26.85
CA ALA A 146 -6.50 -0.58 -26.78
C ALA A 146 -7.17 0.03 -28.03
N ALA A 147 -6.83 -0.47 -29.22
CA ALA A 147 -7.45 -0.04 -30.47
C ALA A 147 -8.95 -0.37 -30.48
N ALA A 148 -9.34 -1.57 -30.06
CA ALA A 148 -10.75 -1.98 -29.97
C ALA A 148 -11.55 -1.14 -28.97
N ILE A 149 -10.97 -0.78 -27.82
CA ILE A 149 -11.62 0.12 -26.85
C ILE A 149 -11.73 1.55 -27.39
N ASN A 150 -10.73 2.03 -28.13
CA ASN A 150 -10.76 3.39 -28.68
C ASN A 150 -11.71 3.56 -29.87
N ALA A 151 -11.97 2.48 -30.62
CA ALA A 151 -12.93 2.48 -31.73
C ALA A 151 -14.40 2.54 -31.26
N ASP A 152 -14.67 2.13 -30.01
CA ASP A 152 -16.01 2.09 -29.41
C ASP A 152 -16.13 3.15 -28.30
N GLU A 153 -16.76 4.27 -28.66
CA GLU A 153 -16.86 5.43 -27.77
C GLU A 153 -17.69 5.17 -26.51
N ASP A 154 -18.77 4.39 -26.62
CA ASP A 154 -19.65 4.02 -25.50
C ASP A 154 -18.92 3.12 -24.52
N ARG A 155 -18.16 2.14 -25.02
CA ARG A 155 -17.34 1.26 -24.19
C ARG A 155 -16.24 2.03 -23.48
N ARG A 156 -15.60 2.98 -24.16
CA ARG A 156 -14.59 3.87 -23.56
C ARG A 156 -15.20 4.72 -22.45
N TYR A 157 -16.38 5.28 -22.68
CA TYR A 157 -17.11 6.05 -21.67
C TYR A 157 -17.47 5.20 -20.46
N ALA A 158 -18.04 4.01 -20.66
CA ALA A 158 -18.44 3.10 -19.58
C ALA A 158 -17.25 2.68 -18.68
N ILE A 159 -16.09 2.38 -19.28
CA ILE A 159 -14.86 2.06 -18.55
C ILE A 159 -14.41 3.26 -17.71
N THR A 160 -14.41 4.46 -18.30
CA THR A 160 -13.98 5.69 -17.65
C THR A 160 -14.90 6.05 -16.48
N LYS A 161 -16.22 5.99 -16.69
CA LYS A 161 -17.24 6.24 -15.67
C LYS A 161 -17.09 5.27 -14.50
N LYS A 162 -16.98 3.96 -14.77
CA LYS A 162 -16.77 2.93 -13.73
C LYS A 162 -15.51 3.19 -12.91
N MET A 163 -14.41 3.59 -13.56
CA MET A 163 -13.16 3.94 -12.89
C MET A 163 -13.34 5.16 -11.98
N MET A 164 -14.02 6.21 -12.45
CA MET A 164 -14.31 7.41 -11.66
C MET A 164 -15.21 7.11 -10.46
N ASP A 165 -16.34 6.41 -10.69
CA ASP A 165 -17.29 6.01 -9.65
C ASP A 165 -16.59 5.19 -8.55
N THR A 166 -15.69 4.27 -8.93
CA THR A 166 -14.89 3.47 -7.98
C THR A 166 -13.92 4.33 -7.17
N ARG A 167 -13.23 5.28 -7.81
CA ARG A 167 -12.28 6.16 -7.12
C ARG A 167 -12.98 7.12 -6.16
N PHE A 168 -14.16 7.62 -6.56
CA PHE A 168 -14.98 8.47 -5.73
C PHE A 168 -15.53 7.72 -4.52
N ALA A 169 -16.14 6.54 -4.73
CA ALA A 169 -16.67 5.71 -3.65
C ALA A 169 -15.60 5.29 -2.62
N LYS A 170 -14.34 5.15 -3.06
CA LYS A 170 -13.21 4.82 -2.17
C LYS A 170 -12.52 6.05 -1.55
N GLY A 171 -12.95 7.28 -1.88
CA GLY A 171 -12.30 8.51 -1.40
C GLY A 171 -10.89 8.76 -1.97
N ILE A 172 -10.54 8.12 -3.10
CA ILE A 172 -9.21 8.19 -3.76
C ILE A 172 -9.30 8.94 -5.09
N PHE A 173 -10.27 9.85 -5.20
CA PHE A 173 -10.43 10.67 -6.40
C PHE A 173 -9.23 11.59 -6.61
N VAL A 174 -8.74 12.22 -5.53
CA VAL A 174 -7.51 13.00 -5.53
C VAL A 174 -6.36 12.12 -5.05
N ASN A 175 -5.31 11.98 -5.86
CA ASN A 175 -4.10 11.28 -5.44
C ASN A 175 -3.42 12.11 -4.34
N SER A 176 -3.30 11.55 -3.14
CA SER A 176 -2.50 12.14 -2.08
C SER A 176 -1.03 12.20 -2.50
N ARG A 177 -0.52 13.41 -2.76
CA ARG A 177 0.88 13.63 -3.11
C ARG A 177 1.71 13.69 -1.84
N HIS A 178 1.99 12.53 -1.26
CA HIS A 178 2.92 12.45 -0.13
C HIS A 178 4.34 12.84 -0.58
N LYS A 179 5.01 13.70 0.20
CA LYS A 179 6.39 14.21 -0.04
C LYS A 179 6.55 15.26 -1.17
N GLN A 180 5.60 16.17 -1.35
CA GLN A 180 5.91 17.39 -2.10
C GLN A 180 6.95 18.20 -1.29
N THR A 181 8.15 18.37 -1.85
CA THR A 181 9.21 19.20 -1.25
C THR A 181 9.00 20.69 -1.50
N TRP A 182 8.19 21.04 -2.50
CA TRP A 182 7.86 22.42 -2.84
C TRP A 182 6.66 22.91 -2.02
N LYS A 183 6.91 23.83 -1.09
CA LYS A 183 5.87 24.51 -0.30
C LYS A 183 5.27 25.67 -1.11
N ALA A 184 4.41 25.36 -2.08
CA ALA A 184 3.67 26.38 -2.83
C ALA A 184 2.58 27.03 -1.96
N GLY A 185 2.23 28.28 -2.23
CA GLY A 185 1.08 28.91 -1.57
C GLY A 185 1.07 30.43 -1.67
N TRP A 186 -0.02 31.01 -1.16
CA TRP A 186 -0.18 32.45 -1.01
C TRP A 186 0.71 32.98 0.11
N ARG A 187 1.37 34.12 -0.15
CA ARG A 187 2.14 34.88 0.83
C ARG A 187 1.89 36.37 0.65
N GLU A 188 2.06 37.13 1.71
CA GLU A 188 2.00 38.58 1.69
C GLU A 188 3.41 39.12 1.93
N ILE A 189 3.95 39.84 0.95
CA ILE A 189 5.31 40.37 0.97
C ILE A 189 5.24 41.80 0.42
N GLY A 190 5.77 42.77 1.17
CA GLY A 190 5.75 44.19 0.77
C GLY A 190 4.33 44.75 0.59
N GLY A 191 3.38 44.32 1.43
CA GLY A 191 1.97 44.73 1.37
C GLY A 191 1.20 44.20 0.14
N LYS A 192 1.77 43.24 -0.61
CA LYS A 192 1.12 42.62 -1.77
C LYS A 192 0.96 41.12 -1.55
N ARG A 193 -0.27 40.62 -1.72
CA ARG A 193 -0.57 39.19 -1.68
C ARG A 193 -0.28 38.55 -3.03
N LYS A 194 0.62 37.57 -3.06
CA LYS A 194 1.04 36.85 -4.28
C LYS A 194 1.11 35.34 -4.05
N TYR A 195 0.94 34.57 -5.12
CA TYR A 195 1.06 33.11 -5.08
C TYR A 195 2.46 32.71 -5.56
N PHE A 196 3.18 31.94 -4.74
CA PHE A 196 4.51 31.42 -5.08
C PHE A 196 4.45 29.91 -5.31
N ARG A 197 5.15 29.42 -6.33
CA ARG A 197 5.17 27.99 -6.68
C ARG A 197 6.15 27.21 -5.83
N SER A 198 7.10 27.91 -5.20
CA SER A 198 8.09 27.29 -4.33
C SER A 198 8.46 28.18 -3.14
N ARG A 199 9.01 27.55 -2.09
CA ARG A 199 9.57 28.26 -0.93
C ARG A 199 10.76 29.15 -1.31
N TRP A 200 11.57 28.72 -2.28
CA TRP A 200 12.73 29.49 -2.74
C TRP A 200 12.29 30.79 -3.41
N GLU A 201 11.25 30.75 -4.24
CA GLU A 201 10.66 31.96 -4.80
C GLU A 201 10.18 32.89 -3.67
N ALA A 202 9.37 32.39 -2.74
CA ALA A 202 8.86 33.21 -1.64
C ALA A 202 9.99 33.85 -0.81
N ASN A 203 11.04 33.10 -0.48
CA ASN A 203 12.20 33.62 0.25
C ASN A 203 13.00 34.64 -0.57
N TYR A 204 13.14 34.43 -1.87
CA TYR A 204 13.82 35.39 -2.72
C TYR A 204 13.03 36.70 -2.86
N ALA A 205 11.69 36.63 -2.95
CA ALA A 205 10.84 37.81 -2.88
C ALA A 205 11.02 38.59 -1.57
N ARG A 206 11.12 37.90 -0.42
CA ARG A 206 11.42 38.55 0.88
C ARG A 206 12.79 39.23 0.87
N TYR A 207 13.79 38.62 0.23
CA TYR A 207 15.11 39.22 0.05
C TYR A 207 15.06 40.49 -0.82
N LEU A 208 14.34 40.46 -1.95
CA LEU A 208 14.16 41.65 -2.79
C LEU A 208 13.43 42.76 -2.04
N GLU A 209 12.42 42.42 -1.24
CA GLU A 209 11.73 43.40 -0.38
C GLU A 209 12.66 43.99 0.68
N PHE A 210 13.49 43.18 1.32
CA PHE A 210 14.52 43.64 2.25
C PHE A 210 15.51 44.60 1.58
N LEU A 211 15.98 44.29 0.35
CA LEU A 211 16.82 45.19 -0.42
C LEU A 211 16.12 46.51 -0.75
N LYS A 212 14.83 46.46 -1.10
CA LYS A 212 14.05 47.67 -1.39
C LYS A 212 13.90 48.55 -0.16
N VAL A 213 13.55 47.98 0.99
CA VAL A 213 13.41 48.71 2.27
C VAL A 213 14.74 49.33 2.70
N ASN A 214 15.85 48.65 2.46
CA ASN A 214 17.20 49.17 2.73
C ASN A 214 17.73 50.10 1.62
N ASN A 215 16.88 50.48 0.66
CA ASN A 215 17.22 51.35 -0.43
C ASN A 215 18.44 50.85 -1.24
N GLU A 216 18.57 49.54 -1.44
CA GLU A 216 19.60 48.90 -2.29
C GLU A 216 19.13 48.67 -3.74
N ILE A 217 17.82 48.50 -3.90
CA ILE A 217 17.15 48.47 -5.20
C ILE A 217 15.99 49.47 -5.19
N LYS A 218 15.56 49.92 -6.37
CA LYS A 218 14.45 50.87 -6.50
C LYS A 218 13.11 50.18 -6.34
N ASP A 219 12.88 49.10 -7.09
CA ASP A 219 11.66 48.32 -6.99
C ASP A 219 11.84 46.90 -7.55
N TRP A 220 10.89 46.02 -7.29
CA TRP A 220 10.85 44.68 -7.84
C TRP A 220 9.42 44.21 -8.15
N PHE A 221 9.29 43.37 -9.16
CA PHE A 221 8.02 42.82 -9.63
C PHE A 221 8.13 41.31 -9.80
N HIS A 222 7.02 40.60 -9.59
CA HIS A 222 6.94 39.14 -9.74
C HIS A 222 6.18 38.82 -11.02
N GLU A 223 6.79 38.00 -11.88
CA GLU A 223 6.26 37.60 -13.20
C GLU A 223 5.71 38.77 -14.05
N PRO A 224 6.46 39.88 -14.24
CA PRO A 224 5.88 41.08 -14.82
C PRO A 224 5.76 41.06 -16.34
N LYS A 225 6.64 40.33 -17.04
CA LYS A 225 6.74 40.36 -18.50
C LYS A 225 7.06 38.99 -19.08
N VAL A 226 6.26 38.59 -20.07
CA VAL A 226 6.51 37.43 -20.91
C VAL A 226 7.34 37.86 -22.13
N PHE A 227 8.41 37.11 -22.41
CA PHE A 227 9.24 37.24 -23.60
C PHE A 227 8.83 36.18 -24.62
N TRP A 228 8.46 36.60 -25.82
CA TRP A 228 8.11 35.71 -26.93
C TRP A 228 9.31 35.56 -27.85
N PHE A 229 9.63 34.32 -28.24
CA PHE A 229 10.75 34.04 -29.13
C PHE A 229 10.27 33.96 -30.56
N ASP A 230 10.55 35.01 -31.34
CA ASP A 230 10.08 35.12 -32.71
C ASP A 230 10.58 33.96 -33.59
N GLY A 231 9.69 33.46 -34.45
CA GLY A 231 9.99 32.35 -35.35
C GLY A 231 9.92 30.94 -34.73
N ILE A 232 9.79 30.80 -33.40
CA ILE A 232 9.62 29.49 -32.76
C ILE A 232 8.13 29.12 -32.67
N LYS A 233 7.71 28.11 -33.45
CA LYS A 233 6.30 27.66 -33.49
C LYS A 233 5.98 26.43 -32.63
N ARG A 234 6.99 25.73 -32.09
CA ARG A 234 6.82 24.52 -31.25
C ARG A 234 7.81 24.49 -30.08
N GLY A 235 7.41 23.90 -28.96
CA GLY A 235 8.25 23.75 -27.76
C GLY A 235 8.21 24.99 -26.84
N CYS A 236 9.39 25.47 -26.41
CA CYS A 236 9.50 26.67 -25.55
C CYS A 236 9.37 27.96 -26.36
N VAL A 237 8.15 28.34 -26.73
CA VAL A 237 7.85 29.52 -27.55
C VAL A 237 7.99 30.85 -26.80
N SER A 238 7.93 30.80 -25.47
CA SER A 238 8.03 31.97 -24.61
C SER A 238 8.73 31.65 -23.29
N TYR A 239 9.14 32.72 -22.62
CA TYR A 239 9.78 32.67 -21.32
C TYR A 239 9.25 33.79 -20.42
N LEU A 240 8.88 33.44 -19.20
CA LEU A 240 8.43 34.37 -18.16
C LEU A 240 9.40 34.20 -16.99
N PRO A 241 10.35 35.14 -16.82
CA PRO A 241 11.23 35.13 -15.66
C PRO A 241 10.43 35.37 -14.37
N ASP A 242 10.91 34.81 -13.26
CA ASP A 242 10.22 34.91 -11.96
C ASP A 242 10.15 36.36 -11.44
N TYR A 243 11.22 37.14 -11.62
CA TYR A 243 11.30 38.52 -11.12
C TYR A 243 11.87 39.50 -12.13
N SER A 244 11.43 40.77 -12.05
CA SER A 244 12.12 41.93 -12.62
C SER A 244 12.52 42.84 -11.48
N VAL A 245 13.77 43.29 -11.49
CA VAL A 245 14.37 44.12 -10.45
C VAL A 245 14.87 45.41 -11.09
N ILE A 246 14.43 46.55 -10.56
CA ILE A 246 14.89 47.87 -10.98
C ILE A 246 16.00 48.29 -10.03
N LEU A 247 17.22 48.38 -10.55
CA LEU A 247 18.39 48.83 -9.81
C LEU A 247 18.37 50.34 -9.56
N LYS A 248 19.24 50.83 -8.68
CA LYS A 248 19.41 52.26 -8.36
C LYS A 248 19.69 53.12 -9.58
N ASN A 249 20.44 52.60 -10.54
CA ASN A 249 20.78 53.27 -11.79
C ASN A 249 19.64 53.20 -12.85
N ASN A 250 18.44 52.79 -12.46
CA ASN A 250 17.27 52.57 -13.33
C ASN A 250 17.45 51.47 -14.40
N VAL A 251 18.52 50.66 -14.32
CA VAL A 251 18.67 49.47 -15.15
C VAL A 251 17.75 48.37 -14.62
N THR A 252 17.07 47.69 -15.54
CA THR A 252 16.18 46.56 -15.21
C THR A 252 16.89 45.25 -15.47
N GLU A 253 16.96 44.41 -14.44
CA GLU A 253 17.47 43.04 -14.52
C GLU A 253 16.34 42.05 -14.25
N TYR A 254 16.44 40.83 -14.80
CA TYR A 254 15.47 39.76 -14.56
C TYR A 254 16.14 38.65 -13.77
N HIS A 255 15.47 38.16 -12.73
CA HIS A 255 16.01 37.10 -11.88
C HIS A 255 15.13 35.85 -11.97
N GLU A 256 15.74 34.70 -12.24
CA GLU A 256 15.08 33.39 -12.28
C GLU A 256 15.52 32.56 -11.07
N VAL A 257 14.57 32.11 -10.26
CA VAL A 257 14.84 31.24 -9.11
C VAL A 257 14.71 29.78 -9.54
N LYS A 258 15.79 29.01 -9.40
CA LYS A 258 15.84 27.64 -9.90
C LYS A 258 16.35 26.62 -8.89
N GLY A 259 15.49 25.66 -8.54
CA GLY A 259 15.86 24.48 -7.75
C GLY A 259 16.57 23.40 -8.55
N TRP A 260 16.02 23.05 -9.71
CA TRP A 260 16.52 21.98 -10.58
C TRP A 260 16.56 22.44 -12.03
N MET A 261 17.67 22.16 -12.72
CA MET A 261 17.90 22.59 -14.10
C MET A 261 17.54 21.47 -15.08
N ASP A 262 16.28 21.47 -15.55
CA ASP A 262 15.83 20.56 -16.61
C ASP A 262 16.19 21.08 -18.02
N ASP A 263 16.14 20.21 -19.03
CA ASP A 263 16.52 20.57 -20.40
C ASP A 263 15.60 21.64 -21.00
N ARG A 264 14.34 21.69 -20.54
CA ARG A 264 13.40 22.75 -20.90
C ARG A 264 13.87 24.11 -20.40
N SER A 265 14.32 24.20 -19.14
CA SER A 265 14.82 25.45 -18.57
C SER A 265 16.11 25.90 -19.22
N LYS A 266 17.04 24.99 -19.48
CA LYS A 266 18.27 25.28 -20.25
C LYS A 266 17.94 25.89 -21.61
N THR A 267 16.96 25.30 -22.31
CA THR A 267 16.50 25.80 -23.61
C THR A 267 15.93 27.21 -23.52
N LYS A 268 15.10 27.50 -22.51
CA LYS A 268 14.53 28.84 -22.28
C LYS A 268 15.61 29.89 -22.01
N ILE A 269 16.56 29.59 -21.12
CA ILE A 269 17.67 30.48 -20.78
C ILE A 269 18.54 30.75 -22.03
N LYS A 270 18.90 29.71 -22.78
CA LYS A 270 19.66 29.85 -24.03
C LYS A 270 18.91 30.66 -25.08
N ARG A 271 17.59 30.49 -25.20
CA ARG A 271 16.77 31.31 -26.10
C ARG A 271 16.70 32.76 -25.64
N MET A 272 16.61 33.00 -24.33
CA MET A 272 16.63 34.35 -23.78
C MET A 272 17.91 35.09 -24.19
N SER A 273 19.08 34.44 -24.07
CA SER A 273 20.35 35.06 -24.48
C SER A 273 20.50 35.29 -25.99
N ILE A 274 19.76 34.55 -26.83
CA ILE A 274 19.82 34.69 -28.29
C ILE A 274 18.85 35.76 -28.78
N TYR A 275 17.61 35.74 -28.29
CA TYR A 275 16.52 36.60 -28.77
C TYR A 275 16.45 37.94 -28.06
N PHE A 276 16.98 38.04 -26.84
CA PHE A 276 16.98 39.25 -26.03
C PHE A 276 18.38 39.46 -25.40
N PRO A 277 19.44 39.64 -26.20
CA PRO A 277 20.81 39.79 -25.70
C PRO A 277 21.02 41.03 -24.82
N GLU A 278 20.16 42.04 -24.95
CA GLU A 278 20.14 43.25 -24.14
C GLU A 278 19.58 43.02 -22.72
N VAL A 279 18.89 41.91 -22.51
CA VAL A 279 18.25 41.59 -21.22
C VAL A 279 19.23 40.84 -20.33
N VAL A 280 19.54 41.43 -19.17
CA VAL A 280 20.35 40.80 -18.13
C VAL A 280 19.48 39.82 -17.34
N LEU A 281 19.75 38.51 -17.48
CA LEU A 281 19.10 37.45 -16.73
C LEU A 281 20.06 36.85 -15.69
N LYS A 282 19.73 36.98 -14.40
CA LYS A 282 20.46 36.36 -13.28
C LYS A 282 19.77 35.09 -12.81
N ILE A 283 20.52 34.00 -12.69
CA ILE A 283 20.01 32.71 -12.20
C ILE A 283 20.33 32.59 -10.71
N ILE A 284 19.29 32.44 -9.90
CA ILE A 284 19.37 32.25 -8.46
C ILE A 284 19.15 30.77 -8.16
N ASP A 285 20.24 30.06 -7.97
CA ASP A 285 20.25 28.61 -7.80
C ASP A 285 20.48 28.18 -6.34
N GLY A 286 20.61 26.88 -6.13
CA GLY A 286 20.91 26.33 -4.82
C GLY A 286 22.27 26.75 -4.25
N LYS A 287 23.25 27.14 -5.08
CA LYS A 287 24.54 27.64 -4.60
C LYS A 287 24.35 29.02 -3.97
N TRP A 288 23.56 29.88 -4.61
CA TRP A 288 23.21 31.19 -4.05
C TRP A 288 22.57 31.06 -2.66
N PHE A 289 21.53 30.21 -2.52
CA PHE A 289 20.87 30.01 -1.22
C PHE A 289 21.81 29.42 -0.15
N LYS A 290 22.73 28.53 -0.53
CA LYS A 290 23.72 27.98 0.40
C LYS A 290 24.69 29.05 0.89
N GLN A 291 25.22 29.87 0.00
CA GLN A 291 26.12 30.98 0.35
C GLN A 291 25.41 32.02 1.21
N PHE A 292 24.19 32.40 0.82
CA PHE A 292 23.36 33.35 1.55
C PHE A 292 23.00 32.86 2.96
N LYS A 293 22.78 31.54 3.12
CA LYS A 293 22.58 30.93 4.43
C LYS A 293 23.86 30.90 5.27
N ALA A 294 24.99 30.53 4.68
CA ALA A 294 26.28 30.47 5.37
C ALA A 294 26.73 31.85 5.90
N ALA A 295 26.39 32.93 5.17
CA ALA A 295 26.62 34.30 5.61
C ALA A 295 25.67 34.77 6.74
N HIS A 296 24.73 33.93 7.19
CA HIS A 296 23.69 34.25 8.17
C HIS A 296 22.74 35.41 7.79
N SER A 297 22.85 35.95 6.57
CA SER A 297 22.04 37.07 6.07
C SER A 297 20.54 36.79 6.09
N HIS A 298 20.12 35.53 5.90
CA HIS A 298 18.72 35.12 5.98
C HIS A 298 18.04 35.42 7.32
N ARG A 299 18.80 35.51 8.42
CA ARG A 299 18.26 35.82 9.75
C ARG A 299 17.81 37.27 9.90
N LEU A 300 18.31 38.15 9.03
CA LEU A 300 17.95 39.57 9.00
C LEU A 300 16.64 39.82 8.24
N ILE A 301 16.17 38.82 7.47
CA ILE A 301 14.99 38.94 6.64
C ILE A 301 13.78 38.41 7.41
N LYS A 302 12.78 39.28 7.57
CA LYS A 302 11.51 38.93 8.22
C LYS A 302 10.81 37.77 7.49
N ASP A 303 10.23 36.86 8.27
CA ASP A 303 9.41 35.72 7.81
C ASP A 303 10.11 34.72 6.88
N TRP A 304 11.44 34.67 6.89
CA TRP A 304 12.21 33.71 6.09
C TRP A 304 11.84 32.25 6.43
N GLU A 305 11.48 31.45 5.42
CA GLU A 305 11.06 30.06 5.62
C GLU A 305 12.24 29.08 5.54
N GLU A 306 12.38 28.20 6.54
CA GLU A 306 13.41 27.13 6.59
C GLU A 306 13.10 25.87 5.79
#